data_AF-A0A915LA14-F1
#
_entry.id   AF-A0A915LA14-F1
#
_cell.length_a   1.000
_cell.length_b   1.000
_cell.length_c   1.000
_cell.angle_alpha   90.00
_cell.angle_beta   90.00
_cell.angle_gamma   90.00
#
_symmetry.space_group_name_H-M   'P 1'
#
loop_
_entity.id
_entity.type
_entity.pdbx_description
1 polymer ?
#
loop_
_entity_poly.entity_id
_entity_poly.type
_entity_poly.pdbx_seq_one_letter_code
_entity_poly.pdbx_strand_id
1 'polypeptide(L)'
;MAQPKYKRISSTKKSQFARQFIRLYFALISSSLLTAHQLVKLHRPIRPFWPFSRRACSTLASPKFSGTPAPACAVASSFYIVGRYPACIQRPDTCVYLCSPSHSSKVLAMAPSMPPNLEILPFQVAVYDKKNKMMTYFDESGTKMRQLAKSGQQPPDGFMAPAAWRVLANFYKN
;
A
#
# COMPACT_ATOMS: atom_id res chain seq x y z
N MET A 1 -12.77 -28.55 -21.21
CA MET A 1 -12.13 -28.22 -19.92
C MET A 1 -13.18 -27.58 -19.02
N ALA A 2 -13.53 -28.23 -17.91
CA ALA A 2 -14.63 -27.83 -17.02
C ALA A 2 -14.13 -26.89 -15.89
N GLN A 3 -14.90 -25.83 -15.61
CA GLN A 3 -14.62 -24.87 -14.54
C GLN A 3 -14.97 -25.45 -13.15
N PRO A 4 -14.19 -25.18 -12.08
CA PRO A 4 -14.49 -25.67 -10.75
C PRO A 4 -15.67 -24.90 -10.13
N LYS A 5 -16.70 -25.64 -9.69
CA LYS A 5 -17.86 -25.09 -8.94
C LYS A 5 -17.45 -24.78 -7.50
N TYR A 6 -17.45 -23.50 -7.12
CA TYR A 6 -17.23 -23.10 -5.73
C TYR A 6 -18.51 -23.32 -4.89
N LYS A 7 -18.43 -24.15 -3.84
CA LYS A 7 -19.55 -24.52 -2.98
C LYS A 7 -19.75 -23.46 -1.89
N ARG A 8 -20.86 -22.71 -1.96
CA ARG A 8 -21.24 -21.69 -0.96
C ARG A 8 -21.48 -22.36 0.40
N ILE A 9 -20.63 -22.07 1.38
CA ILE A 9 -20.74 -22.61 2.75
C ILE A 9 -22.03 -22.10 3.40
N SER A 10 -22.84 -23.01 3.95
CA SER A 10 -24.15 -22.71 4.53
C SER A 10 -24.03 -21.82 5.79
N SER A 11 -25.01 -20.92 5.93
CA SER A 11 -25.15 -19.88 6.97
C SER A 11 -24.92 -20.38 8.41
N THR A 12 -25.29 -21.62 8.69
CA THR A 12 -25.27 -22.20 10.04
C THR A 12 -23.86 -22.39 10.62
N LYS A 13 -22.84 -22.62 9.79
CA LYS A 13 -21.44 -22.80 10.25
C LYS A 13 -20.76 -21.49 10.67
N LYS A 14 -21.18 -20.35 10.12
CA LYS A 14 -20.63 -19.02 10.48
C LYS A 14 -21.04 -18.59 11.89
N SER A 15 -22.25 -18.96 12.32
CA SER A 15 -22.81 -18.64 13.64
C SER A 15 -22.09 -19.38 14.78
N GLN A 16 -21.75 -20.66 14.59
CA GLN A 16 -21.03 -21.43 15.62
C GLN A 16 -19.59 -20.92 15.82
N PHE A 17 -18.92 -20.50 14.74
CA PHE A 17 -17.55 -19.99 14.82
C PHE A 17 -17.49 -18.64 15.54
N ALA A 18 -18.44 -17.74 15.27
CA ALA A 18 -18.54 -16.45 15.97
C ALA A 18 -18.78 -16.62 17.49
N ARG A 19 -19.59 -17.60 17.89
CA ARG A 19 -19.85 -17.90 19.31
C ARG A 19 -18.63 -18.46 20.05
N GLN A 20 -17.80 -19.26 19.38
CA GLN A 20 -16.55 -19.77 19.96
C GLN A 20 -15.51 -18.65 20.16
N PHE A 21 -15.41 -17.73 19.20
CA PHE A 21 -14.48 -16.59 19.32
C PHE A 21 -14.83 -15.65 20.47
N ILE A 22 -16.11 -15.32 20.67
CA ILE A 22 -16.54 -14.45 21.77
C ILE A 22 -16.25 -15.10 23.14
N ARG A 23 -16.45 -16.43 23.27
CA ARG A 23 -16.16 -17.15 24.51
C ARG A 23 -14.67 -17.16 24.87
N LEU A 24 -13.79 -17.36 23.89
CA LEU A 24 -12.34 -17.34 24.12
C LEU A 24 -11.83 -15.93 24.45
N TYR A 25 -12.42 -14.90 23.82
CA TYR A 25 -12.05 -13.52 24.08
C TYR A 25 -12.38 -13.08 25.51
N PHE A 26 -13.57 -13.43 26.03
CA PHE A 26 -13.93 -13.14 27.42
C PHE A 26 -13.08 -13.92 28.44
N ALA A 27 -12.68 -15.16 28.13
CA ALA A 27 -11.77 -15.93 28.97
C ALA A 27 -10.35 -15.32 29.05
N LEU A 28 -9.84 -14.75 27.95
CA LEU A 28 -8.52 -14.09 27.95
C LEU A 28 -8.50 -12.77 28.75
N ILE A 29 -9.59 -12.01 28.71
CA ILE A 29 -9.70 -10.75 29.46
C ILE A 29 -9.75 -11.00 30.97
N SER A 30 -10.45 -12.04 31.43
CA SER A 30 -10.53 -12.34 32.87
C SER A 30 -9.21 -12.85 33.45
N SER A 31 -8.43 -13.65 32.69
CA SER A 31 -7.10 -14.10 33.12
C SER A 31 -6.06 -12.96 33.20
N SER A 32 -6.23 -11.90 32.41
CA SER A 32 -5.30 -10.75 32.38
C SER A 32 -5.49 -9.80 33.57
N LEU A 33 -6.71 -9.71 34.10
CA LEU A 33 -7.04 -8.84 35.23
C LEU A 33 -6.62 -9.46 36.58
N LEU A 34 -6.56 -10.80 36.66
CA LEU A 34 -6.18 -11.50 37.89
C LEU A 34 -4.66 -11.43 38.19
N THR A 35 -3.82 -11.31 37.16
CA THR A 35 -2.36 -11.11 37.30
C THR A 35 -1.98 -9.68 37.70
N ALA A 36 -2.80 -8.68 37.33
CA ALA A 36 -2.53 -7.29 37.68
C ALA A 36 -2.69 -6.99 39.18
N HIS A 37 -3.52 -7.76 39.90
CA HIS A 37 -3.75 -7.56 41.34
C HIS A 37 -2.64 -8.15 42.24
N GLN A 38 -1.64 -8.86 41.67
CA GLN A 38 -0.52 -9.44 42.42
C GLN A 38 0.82 -8.69 42.22
N LEU A 39 0.88 -7.65 41.38
CA LEU A 39 2.12 -6.96 41.02
C LEU A 39 2.18 -5.47 41.42
N VAL A 40 1.47 -5.08 42.49
CA VAL A 40 1.53 -3.70 43.06
C VAL A 40 2.38 -3.63 44.35
N LYS A 41 3.02 -4.74 44.80
CA LYS A 41 3.69 -4.80 46.11
C LYS A 41 5.23 -4.69 46.14
N LEU A 42 5.91 -4.28 45.06
CA LEU A 42 7.37 -4.08 45.09
C LEU A 42 7.77 -2.68 44.59
N HIS A 43 7.66 -1.71 45.48
CA HIS A 43 8.31 -0.40 45.35
C HIS A 43 9.82 -0.55 45.59
N ARG A 44 10.66 -0.31 44.56
CA ARG A 44 11.99 0.32 44.72
C ARG A 44 12.32 1.19 43.48
N PRO A 45 12.67 2.48 43.65
CA PRO A 45 13.02 3.34 42.52
C PRO A 45 14.49 3.15 42.11
N ILE A 46 14.72 2.90 40.82
CA ILE A 46 16.04 2.91 40.18
C ILE A 46 16.24 4.30 39.55
N ARG A 47 17.32 4.98 39.89
CA ARG A 47 17.71 6.30 39.35
C ARG A 47 18.23 6.15 37.90
N PRO A 48 17.99 7.11 36.99
CA PRO A 48 18.60 7.10 35.67
C PRO A 48 20.05 7.61 35.73
N PHE A 49 21.00 6.70 35.54
CA PHE A 49 22.42 7.00 35.34
C PHE A 49 22.66 7.29 33.85
N TRP A 50 22.88 8.57 33.52
CA TRP A 50 23.33 9.01 32.21
C TRP A 50 24.86 8.98 32.15
N PRO A 51 25.50 8.21 31.24
CA PRO A 51 26.87 8.50 30.85
C PRO A 51 26.85 9.35 29.58
N PHE A 52 26.97 10.65 29.77
CA PHE A 52 27.44 11.57 28.75
C PHE A 52 28.94 11.30 28.54
N SER A 53 29.29 10.54 27.50
CA SER A 53 30.69 10.37 27.08
C SER A 53 30.89 10.96 25.69
N ARG A 54 31.34 12.21 25.66
CA ARG A 54 32.10 12.77 24.53
C ARG A 54 33.36 11.91 24.30
N ARG A 55 33.45 11.26 23.14
CA ARG A 55 34.72 10.95 22.47
C ARG A 55 34.52 11.31 21.00
N ALA A 56 34.97 12.51 20.63
CA ALA A 56 36.28 12.77 20.06
C ALA A 56 36.33 12.32 18.59
N CYS A 57 36.21 13.33 17.74
CA CYS A 57 36.62 13.34 16.35
C CYS A 57 38.08 12.86 16.24
N SER A 58 38.33 11.84 15.43
CA SER A 58 39.65 11.58 14.90
C SER A 58 39.54 10.86 13.55
N THR A 59 40.01 11.59 12.54
CA THR A 59 40.74 11.10 11.37
C THR A 59 39.93 10.49 10.22
N LEU A 60 39.77 11.33 9.19
CA LEU A 60 39.66 10.98 7.78
C LEU A 60 40.54 9.78 7.42
N ALA A 61 39.91 8.66 7.09
CA ALA A 61 40.48 7.64 6.23
C ALA A 61 39.57 7.50 5.01
N SER A 62 40.01 8.04 3.89
CA SER A 62 39.35 7.87 2.60
C SER A 62 39.21 6.37 2.28
N PRO A 63 38.00 5.85 2.03
CA PRO A 63 37.88 4.49 1.54
C PRO A 63 38.50 4.44 0.14
N LYS A 64 39.55 3.64 -0.01
CA LYS A 64 40.15 3.30 -1.30
C LYS A 64 39.05 2.68 -2.16
N PHE A 65 38.75 3.32 -3.29
CA PHE A 65 37.79 2.84 -4.28
C PHE A 65 38.40 1.63 -5.00
N SER A 66 38.33 0.46 -4.37
CA SER A 66 38.65 -0.82 -5.00
C SER A 66 37.38 -1.39 -5.62
N GLY A 67 37.11 -1.04 -6.88
CA GLY A 67 36.48 -1.87 -7.93
C GLY A 67 35.22 -2.70 -7.68
N THR A 68 34.57 -2.66 -6.51
CA THR A 68 33.31 -3.36 -6.27
C THR A 68 32.16 -2.46 -6.70
N PRO A 69 31.25 -2.92 -7.57
CA PRO A 69 30.03 -2.16 -7.83
C PRO A 69 29.35 -1.94 -6.48
N ALA A 70 29.09 -0.68 -6.16
CA ALA A 70 28.35 -0.29 -4.97
C ALA A 70 27.12 -1.19 -4.86
N PRO A 71 26.70 -1.64 -3.65
CA PRO A 71 25.43 -2.33 -3.51
C PRO A 71 24.38 -1.38 -4.07
N ALA A 72 23.85 -1.74 -5.24
CA ALA A 72 22.75 -1.02 -5.85
C ALA A 72 21.69 -0.88 -4.75
N CYS A 73 21.12 0.32 -4.63
CA CYS A 73 20.05 0.61 -3.68
C CYS A 73 18.85 -0.28 -4.02
N ALA A 74 18.91 -1.53 -3.58
CA ALA A 74 17.96 -2.56 -3.91
C ALA A 74 16.87 -2.46 -2.83
N VAL A 75 15.84 -1.68 -3.14
CA VAL A 75 14.55 -1.89 -2.49
C VAL A 75 14.17 -3.33 -2.81
N ALA A 76 14.25 -4.20 -1.79
CA ALA A 76 13.93 -5.61 -1.92
C ALA A 76 12.41 -5.78 -1.99
N SER A 77 11.84 -5.58 -3.18
CA SER A 77 10.44 -5.91 -3.47
C SER A 77 10.38 -7.23 -4.23
N SER A 78 9.51 -8.14 -3.79
CA SER A 78 9.20 -9.37 -4.53
C SER A 78 8.16 -9.14 -5.64
N PHE A 79 7.34 -8.08 -5.54
CA PHE A 79 6.25 -7.82 -6.48
C PHE A 79 6.30 -6.39 -7.01
N TYR A 80 6.02 -6.22 -8.31
CA TYR A 80 5.89 -4.93 -8.96
C TYR A 80 4.52 -4.80 -9.66
N ILE A 81 3.71 -3.85 -9.20
CA ILE A 81 2.37 -3.60 -9.73
C ILE A 81 2.46 -2.67 -10.94
N VAL A 82 1.90 -3.10 -12.07
CA VAL A 82 1.90 -2.31 -13.31
C VAL A 82 0.46 -2.05 -13.76
N GLY A 83 0.09 -0.78 -13.89
CA GLY A 83 -1.20 -0.35 -14.44
C GLY A 83 -1.18 -0.09 -15.95
N ARG A 84 -2.25 0.53 -16.45
CA ARG A 84 -2.32 1.03 -17.84
C ARG A 84 -1.48 2.30 -18.00
N TYR A 85 -0.76 2.42 -19.12
CA TYR A 85 0.07 3.60 -19.46
C TYR A 85 1.11 4.01 -18.39
N PRO A 86 1.89 3.09 -17.79
CA PRO A 86 2.85 3.47 -16.77
C PRO A 86 3.94 4.35 -17.42
N ALA A 87 4.23 5.49 -16.78
CA ALA A 87 5.17 6.52 -17.26
C ALA A 87 4.88 7.07 -18.68
N CYS A 88 3.71 6.81 -19.26
CA CYS A 88 3.35 7.31 -20.59
C CYS A 88 2.75 8.72 -20.47
N ILE A 89 3.25 9.64 -21.29
CA ILE A 89 2.77 11.02 -21.33
C ILE A 89 2.05 11.25 -22.67
N GLN A 90 1.12 12.20 -22.70
CA GLN A 90 0.50 12.66 -23.94
C GLN A 90 1.49 13.48 -24.75
N ARG A 91 1.42 13.35 -26.07
CA ARG A 91 2.18 14.22 -26.97
C ARG A 91 1.80 15.70 -26.75
N PRO A 92 2.75 16.65 -26.89
CA PRO A 92 2.45 18.07 -26.70
C PRO A 92 1.67 18.66 -27.87
N ASP A 93 1.88 18.13 -29.07
CA ASP A 93 1.25 18.53 -30.34
C ASP A 93 -0.13 17.88 -30.55
N THR A 94 -0.31 16.66 -30.04
CA THR A 94 -1.53 15.89 -30.20
C THR A 94 -1.95 15.28 -28.87
N CYS A 95 -3.24 15.29 -28.55
CA CYS A 95 -3.76 14.70 -27.29
C CYS A 95 -3.72 13.16 -27.27
N VAL A 96 -2.79 12.54 -27.98
CA VAL A 96 -2.59 11.09 -28.12
C VAL A 96 -1.41 10.68 -27.23
N TYR A 97 -1.55 9.56 -26.52
CA TYR A 97 -0.48 8.99 -25.71
C TYR A 97 0.72 8.53 -26.57
N LEU A 98 1.94 8.79 -26.09
CA LEU A 98 3.19 8.40 -26.76
C LEU A 98 3.40 6.88 -26.85
N CYS A 99 2.85 6.13 -25.90
CA CYS A 99 3.00 4.67 -25.85
C CYS A 99 1.64 4.00 -25.82
N SER A 100 1.57 2.75 -26.24
CA SER A 100 0.33 1.97 -26.18
C SER A 100 0.04 1.52 -24.72
N PRO A 101 -1.25 1.31 -24.36
CA PRO A 101 -1.65 1.12 -22.97
C PRO A 101 -1.04 -0.07 -22.25
N SER A 102 -0.71 -1.14 -23.00
CA SER A 102 -0.13 -2.37 -22.47
C SER A 102 1.36 -2.52 -22.77
N HIS A 103 1.98 -1.58 -23.49
CA HIS A 103 3.35 -1.72 -23.99
C HIS A 103 4.35 -1.99 -22.87
N SER A 104 4.39 -1.10 -21.87
CA SER A 104 5.38 -1.15 -20.82
C SER A 104 5.25 -2.39 -19.94
N SER A 105 4.03 -2.87 -19.67
CA SER A 105 3.84 -4.13 -18.92
C SER A 105 4.46 -5.32 -19.64
N LYS A 106 4.31 -5.40 -20.97
CA LYS A 106 4.94 -6.43 -21.79
C LYS A 106 6.47 -6.28 -21.80
N VAL A 107 6.97 -5.06 -21.96
CA VAL A 107 8.41 -4.78 -21.97
C VAL A 107 9.05 -5.17 -20.63
N LEU A 108 8.42 -4.85 -19.50
CA LEU A 108 8.91 -5.22 -18.18
C LEU A 108 8.93 -6.73 -17.98
N ALA A 109 7.92 -7.46 -18.48
CA ALA A 109 7.87 -8.91 -18.41
C ALA A 109 8.97 -9.60 -19.25
N MET A 110 9.45 -8.94 -20.31
CA MET A 110 10.52 -9.44 -21.18
C MET A 110 11.91 -8.90 -20.81
N ALA A 111 12.01 -8.04 -19.80
CA ALA A 111 13.26 -7.35 -19.49
C ALA A 111 14.30 -8.32 -18.86
N PRO A 112 15.50 -8.45 -19.47
CA PRO A 112 16.52 -9.40 -18.99
C PRO A 112 17.24 -8.95 -17.71
N SER A 113 17.14 -7.67 -17.35
CA SER A 113 17.83 -7.05 -16.21
C SER A 113 16.94 -6.87 -14.97
N MET A 114 15.79 -7.55 -14.92
CA MET A 114 14.96 -7.55 -13.71
C MET A 114 15.62 -8.38 -12.60
N PRO A 115 15.45 -8.01 -11.31
CA PRO A 115 15.92 -8.82 -10.21
C PRO A 115 15.38 -10.24 -10.33
N PRO A 116 16.18 -11.28 -10.04
CA PRO A 116 15.80 -12.67 -10.27
C PRO A 116 14.55 -13.13 -9.51
N ASN A 117 14.13 -12.39 -8.47
CA ASN A 117 12.98 -12.71 -7.62
C ASN A 117 11.85 -11.66 -7.72
N LEU A 118 11.81 -10.83 -8.77
CA LEU A 118 10.77 -9.82 -8.96
C LEU A 118 9.65 -10.34 -9.88
N GLU A 119 8.46 -10.52 -9.32
CA GLU A 119 7.25 -10.88 -10.07
C GLU A 119 6.47 -9.61 -10.47
N ILE A 120 6.09 -9.52 -11.74
CA ILE A 120 5.33 -8.39 -12.27
C ILE A 120 3.84 -8.74 -12.27
N LEU A 121 3.03 -7.90 -11.63
CA LEU A 121 1.58 -8.05 -11.54
C LEU A 121 0.88 -6.99 -12.42
N PRO A 122 0.41 -7.36 -13.62
CA PRO A 122 -0.30 -6.44 -14.50
C PRO A 122 -1.77 -6.27 -14.05
N PHE A 123 -2.21 -5.02 -13.93
CA PHE A 123 -3.59 -4.65 -13.62
C PHE A 123 -4.25 -3.93 -14.78
N GLN A 124 -5.56 -4.19 -14.93
CA GLN A 124 -6.43 -3.44 -15.82
C GLN A 124 -6.84 -2.10 -15.19
N VAL A 125 -7.41 -1.20 -15.99
CA VAL A 125 -7.91 0.09 -15.49
C VAL A 125 -9.02 -0.13 -14.50
N ALA A 126 -8.91 0.52 -13.34
CA ALA A 126 -10.00 0.65 -12.41
C ALA A 126 -10.79 1.94 -12.72
N VAL A 127 -12.10 1.81 -12.85
CA VAL A 127 -13.06 2.87 -13.16
C VAL A 127 -14.15 2.85 -12.10
N TYR A 128 -14.72 4.00 -11.81
CA TYR A 128 -15.82 4.08 -10.85
C TYR A 128 -17.14 3.59 -11.47
N ASP A 129 -17.68 2.50 -10.93
CA ASP A 129 -19.00 2.01 -11.31
C ASP A 129 -20.09 2.77 -10.56
N LYS A 130 -20.90 3.52 -11.31
CA LYS A 130 -22.02 4.30 -10.76
C LYS A 130 -23.11 3.42 -10.15
N LYS A 131 -23.28 2.19 -10.63
CA LYS A 131 -24.31 1.26 -10.15
C LYS A 131 -23.95 0.73 -8.77
N ASN A 132 -22.72 0.25 -8.62
CA ASN A 132 -22.22 -0.36 -7.39
C ASN A 132 -21.57 0.65 -6.44
N LYS A 133 -21.40 1.91 -6.86
CA LYS A 133 -20.76 3.00 -6.11
C LYS A 133 -19.36 2.65 -5.59
N MET A 134 -18.58 1.95 -6.42
CA MET A 134 -17.24 1.49 -6.07
C MET A 134 -16.32 1.45 -7.28
N MET A 135 -15.00 1.45 -7.05
CA MET A 135 -14.00 1.26 -8.10
C MET A 135 -14.01 -0.21 -8.57
N THR A 136 -14.22 -0.44 -9.86
CA THR A 136 -14.26 -1.75 -10.51
C THR A 136 -13.41 -1.77 -11.78
N TYR A 137 -13.08 -2.94 -12.31
CA TYR A 137 -12.31 -3.04 -13.55
C TYR A 137 -13.21 -2.80 -14.78
N PHE A 138 -12.92 -1.77 -15.55
CA PHE A 138 -13.62 -1.43 -16.80
C PHE A 138 -12.69 -0.68 -17.75
N ASP A 139 -12.98 -0.68 -19.05
CA ASP A 139 -12.04 -0.15 -20.06
C ASP A 139 -12.20 1.36 -20.36
N GLU A 140 -13.30 1.97 -19.91
CA GLU A 140 -13.64 3.38 -20.18
C GLU A 140 -12.99 4.34 -19.17
N SER A 141 -12.14 5.24 -19.67
CA SER A 141 -11.38 6.18 -18.83
C SER A 141 -12.22 7.29 -18.21
N GLY A 142 -12.16 7.45 -16.89
CA GLY A 142 -12.79 8.57 -16.15
C GLY A 142 -11.82 9.72 -15.85
N THR A 143 -11.72 10.72 -16.73
CA THR A 143 -10.85 11.91 -16.53
C THR A 143 -11.63 13.19 -16.22
N LYS A 144 -12.37 13.21 -15.10
CA LYS A 144 -13.17 14.39 -14.67
C LYS A 144 -12.71 15.05 -13.36
N MET A 145 -11.73 14.48 -12.68
CA MET A 145 -11.29 14.90 -11.35
C MET A 145 -10.79 16.34 -11.28
N ARG A 146 -9.93 16.75 -12.22
CA ARG A 146 -9.35 18.10 -12.22
C ARG A 146 -10.43 19.18 -12.35
N GLN A 147 -11.46 18.92 -13.15
CA GLN A 147 -12.57 19.85 -13.34
C GLN A 147 -13.43 19.93 -12.08
N LEU A 148 -13.75 18.79 -11.45
CA LEU A 148 -14.50 18.73 -10.18
C LEU A 148 -13.77 19.47 -9.06
N ALA A 149 -12.45 19.29 -8.95
CA ALA A 149 -11.65 19.96 -7.92
C ALA A 149 -11.65 21.49 -8.12
N LYS A 150 -11.49 21.96 -9.36
CA LYS A 150 -11.54 23.39 -9.70
C LYS A 150 -12.91 24.02 -9.48
N SER A 151 -13.99 23.28 -9.75
CA SER A 151 -15.36 23.76 -9.51
C SER A 151 -15.81 23.64 -8.05
N GLY A 152 -14.98 23.05 -7.18
CA GLY A 152 -15.32 22.81 -5.77
C GLY A 152 -16.37 21.72 -5.54
N GLN A 153 -16.70 20.92 -6.56
CA GLN A 153 -17.67 19.83 -6.47
C GLN A 153 -17.05 18.59 -5.83
N GLN A 154 -17.84 17.83 -5.07
CA GLN A 154 -17.38 16.58 -4.47
C GLN A 154 -17.39 15.44 -5.48
N PRO A 155 -16.42 14.51 -5.44
CA PRO A 155 -16.41 13.32 -6.27
C PRO A 155 -17.51 12.36 -5.81
N PRO A 156 -17.88 11.37 -6.64
CA PRO A 156 -18.77 10.30 -6.23
C PRO A 156 -18.27 9.58 -4.98
N ASP A 157 -19.21 9.16 -4.13
CA ASP A 157 -18.91 8.41 -2.90
C ASP A 157 -18.16 7.11 -3.20
N GLY A 158 -17.15 6.75 -2.41
CA GLY A 158 -16.32 5.57 -2.67
C GLY A 158 -15.28 5.72 -3.80
N PHE A 159 -15.21 6.86 -4.49
CA PHE A 159 -14.15 7.13 -5.46
C PHE A 159 -12.80 7.39 -4.78
N MET A 160 -12.80 8.15 -3.68
CA MET A 160 -11.60 8.48 -2.92
C MET A 160 -11.95 8.84 -1.48
N ALA A 161 -11.01 8.62 -0.55
CA ALA A 161 -11.20 8.98 0.84
C ALA A 161 -11.47 10.50 1.00
N PRO A 162 -12.47 10.93 1.78
CA PRO A 162 -12.82 12.35 1.94
C PRO A 162 -11.65 13.22 2.41
N ALA A 163 -10.81 12.69 3.30
CA ALA A 163 -9.62 13.37 3.79
C ALA A 163 -8.60 13.65 2.66
N ALA A 164 -8.39 12.69 1.76
CA ALA A 164 -7.51 12.86 0.59
C ALA A 164 -8.11 13.83 -0.43
N TRP A 165 -9.44 13.81 -0.62
CA TRP A 165 -10.11 14.76 -1.53
C TRP A 165 -9.91 16.20 -1.09
N ARG A 166 -10.00 16.48 0.22
CA ARG A 166 -9.78 17.82 0.75
C ARG A 166 -8.39 18.36 0.41
N VAL A 167 -7.34 17.52 0.50
CA VAL A 167 -5.98 17.92 0.13
C VAL A 167 -5.89 18.27 -1.36
N LEU A 168 -6.47 17.43 -2.22
CA LEU A 168 -6.49 17.67 -3.67
C LEU A 168 -7.30 18.90 -4.05
N ALA A 169 -8.48 19.09 -3.47
CA ALA A 169 -9.31 20.27 -3.72
C ALA A 169 -8.58 21.56 -3.30
N ASN A 170 -7.88 21.55 -2.16
CA ASN A 170 -7.08 22.70 -1.73
C ASN A 170 -5.92 22.99 -2.70
N PHE A 171 -5.25 21.96 -3.22
CA PHE A 171 -4.18 22.14 -4.22
C PHE A 171 -4.68 22.83 -5.50
N TYR A 172 -5.90 22.52 -5.97
CA TYR A 172 -6.46 23.10 -7.19
C TYR A 172 -7.21 24.43 -7.02
N LYS A 173 -7.46 24.86 -5.78
CA LYS A 173 -8.05 26.17 -5.46
C LYS A 173 -7.04 27.31 -5.50
N ASN A 174 -5.77 26.99 -5.27
CA ASN A 174 -4.64 27.92 -5.37
C ASN A 174 -4.21 28.08 -6.84
#